data_AF-A0A7K0BL98-F1
#
_entry.id   AF-A0A7K0BL98-F1
#
_cell.length_a   1.000
_cell.length_b   1.000
_cell.length_c   1.000
_cell.angle_alpha   90.00
_cell.angle_beta   90.00
_cell.angle_gamma   90.00
#
_symmetry.space_group_name_H-M   'P 1'
#
loop_
_entity.id
_entity.type
_entity.pdbx_description
1 polymer ?
#
loop_
_entity_poly.entity_id
_entity_poly.type
_entity_poly.pdbx_seq_one_letter_code
_entity_poly.pdbx_strand_id
1 'polypeptide(L)'
;MKKITTEIIIIFILWLSVILSLYLNYKFDIFFIFGIIGLSIVTLTNKKLTEISLTILIVILLFSSFNLIKFSLAFSLNFGVISIPNFILLLVLLYRKRNQVLDLKEKWFAEDEEEIENQKIRKIEFFKNQFKNLSEAELNRKLSEDKLTEEAKNAAIELLNLKSITEK
;
A
#
# COMPACT_ATOMS: atom_id res chain seq x y z
N MET A 1 -14.66 26.36 14.56
CA MET A 1 -13.21 26.53 14.29
C MET A 1 -12.62 25.18 13.90
N LYS A 2 -11.97 25.06 12.74
CA LYS A 2 -11.28 23.81 12.35
C LYS A 2 -10.06 23.64 13.27
N LYS A 3 -9.96 22.51 13.97
CA LYS A 3 -8.75 22.19 14.76
C LYS A 3 -7.56 22.12 13.81
N ILE A 4 -6.52 22.90 14.08
CA ILE A 4 -5.24 22.81 13.38
C ILE A 4 -4.63 21.46 13.76
N THR A 5 -4.43 20.59 12.77
CA THR A 5 -3.78 19.29 12.96
C THR A 5 -2.28 19.39 12.72
N THR A 6 -1.53 18.43 13.26
CA THR A 6 -0.07 18.33 13.05
C THR A 6 0.28 18.28 11.56
N GLU A 7 -0.53 17.60 10.71
CA GLU A 7 -0.27 17.57 9.26
C GLU A 7 -0.30 18.97 8.65
N ILE A 8 -1.30 19.78 9.02
CA ILE A 8 -1.45 21.14 8.50
C ILE A 8 -0.25 22.01 8.89
N ILE A 9 0.23 21.89 10.13
CA ILE A 9 1.40 22.62 10.61
C ILE A 9 2.64 22.24 9.80
N ILE A 10 2.86 20.95 9.59
CA ILE A 10 4.01 20.45 8.81
C ILE A 10 3.92 20.91 7.35
N ILE A 11 2.75 20.75 6.71
CA ILE A 11 2.51 21.22 5.34
C ILE A 11 2.81 22.71 5.22
N PHE A 12 2.40 23.52 6.21
CA PHE A 12 2.68 24.95 6.23
C PHE A 12 4.18 25.26 6.34
N ILE A 13 4.91 24.57 7.24
CA ILE A 13 6.36 24.73 7.38
C ILE A 13 7.09 24.37 6.08
N LEU A 14 6.67 23.29 5.41
CA LEU A 14 7.25 22.86 4.14
C LEU A 14 6.99 23.90 3.03
N TRP A 15 5.77 24.44 2.95
CA TRP A 15 5.45 25.50 1.98
C TRP A 15 6.24 26.77 2.22
N LEU A 16 6.39 27.17 3.49
CA LEU A 16 7.22 28.31 3.85
C LEU A 16 8.67 28.11 3.39
N SER A 17 9.20 26.90 3.56
CA SER A 17 10.55 26.52 3.11
C SER A 17 10.71 26.58 1.59
N VAL A 18 9.69 26.13 0.85
CA VAL A 18 9.64 26.23 -0.61
C VAL A 18 9.62 27.69 -1.06
N ILE A 19 8.74 28.51 -0.49
CA ILE A 19 8.60 29.94 -0.84
C ILE A 19 9.92 30.69 -0.57
N LEU A 20 10.53 30.48 0.59
CA LEU A 20 11.84 31.04 0.92
C LEU A 20 12.90 30.63 -0.11
N SER A 21 12.89 29.37 -0.55
CA SER A 21 13.86 28.87 -1.52
C SER A 21 13.64 29.43 -2.92
N LEU A 22 12.38 29.61 -3.34
CA LEU A 22 12.03 30.28 -4.60
C LEU A 22 12.46 31.74 -4.62
N TYR A 23 12.39 32.42 -3.47
CA TYR A 23 12.81 33.82 -3.34
C TYR A 23 14.33 33.98 -3.34
N LEU A 24 15.04 33.09 -2.63
CA LEU A 24 16.49 33.19 -2.42
C LEU A 24 17.33 32.57 -3.54
N ASN A 25 16.81 31.60 -4.28
CA ASN A 25 17.54 30.88 -5.32
C ASN A 25 16.81 30.93 -6.66
N TYR A 26 17.53 31.20 -7.75
CA TYR A 26 16.98 31.25 -9.10
C TYR A 26 17.17 29.94 -9.90
N LYS A 27 18.05 29.04 -9.42
CA LYS A 27 18.32 27.75 -10.05
C LYS A 27 17.75 26.62 -9.19
N PHE A 28 16.90 25.80 -9.78
CA PHE A 28 16.24 24.69 -9.11
C PHE A 28 16.71 23.36 -9.70
N ASP A 29 16.93 22.38 -8.83
CA ASP A 29 17.21 21.01 -9.25
C ASP A 29 15.92 20.19 -9.40
N ILE A 30 16.02 19.04 -10.08
CA ILE A 30 14.89 18.13 -10.31
C ILE A 30 14.27 17.63 -8.99
N PHE A 31 15.08 17.45 -7.96
CA PHE A 31 14.64 16.96 -6.65
C PHE A 31 13.78 17.99 -5.91
N PHE A 32 14.04 19.28 -6.10
CA PHE A 32 13.20 20.37 -5.60
C PHE A 32 11.85 20.43 -6.32
N ILE A 33 11.84 20.20 -7.64
CA ILE A 33 10.60 20.12 -8.42
C ILE A 33 9.73 18.96 -7.93
N PHE A 34 10.30 17.78 -7.69
CA PHE A 34 9.57 16.66 -7.09
C PHE A 34 9.02 16.99 -5.69
N GLY A 35 9.74 17.81 -4.91
CA GLY A 35 9.27 18.32 -3.64
C GLY A 35 8.01 19.16 -3.76
N ILE A 36 8.00 20.13 -4.68
CA ILE A 36 6.84 20.98 -4.93
C ILE A 36 5.63 20.15 -5.38
N ILE A 37 5.84 19.21 -6.32
CA ILE A 37 4.76 18.35 -6.84
C ILE A 37 4.19 17.49 -5.71
N GLY A 38 5.05 16.81 -4.95
CA GLY A 38 4.62 15.97 -3.83
C GLY A 38 3.87 16.77 -2.76
N LEU A 39 4.39 17.94 -2.38
CA LEU A 39 3.74 18.82 -1.41
C LEU A 39 2.39 19.35 -1.90
N SER A 40 2.26 19.63 -3.20
CA SER A 40 1.00 20.04 -3.83
C SER A 40 -0.04 18.92 -3.74
N ILE A 41 0.34 17.68 -4.05
CA ILE A 41 -0.54 16.51 -3.94
C ILE A 41 -1.01 16.32 -2.49
N VAL A 42 -0.10 16.40 -1.52
CA VAL A 42 -0.46 16.32 -0.09
C VAL A 42 -1.46 17.41 0.28
N THR A 43 -1.22 18.65 -0.14
CA THR A 43 -2.08 19.80 0.18
C THR A 43 -3.50 19.64 -0.38
N LEU A 44 -3.63 19.10 -1.60
CA LEU A 44 -4.92 18.84 -2.23
C LEU A 44 -5.67 17.69 -1.57
N THR A 45 -4.96 16.60 -1.27
CA THR A 45 -5.54 15.38 -0.68
C THR A 45 -5.94 15.57 0.78
N ASN A 46 -5.24 16.42 1.54
CA ASN A 46 -5.49 16.65 2.97
C ASN A 46 -6.92 17.11 3.28
N LYS A 47 -7.63 17.73 2.32
CA LYS A 47 -9.01 18.21 2.53
C LYS A 47 -10.06 17.11 2.43
N LYS A 48 -9.84 16.05 1.64
CA LYS A 48 -10.85 15.04 1.29
C LYS A 48 -10.46 13.63 1.70
N LEU A 49 -9.17 13.32 1.73
CA LEU A 49 -8.62 11.97 1.88
C LEU A 49 -7.50 12.00 2.92
N THR A 50 -7.86 12.18 4.19
CA THR A 50 -6.91 12.40 5.28
C THR A 50 -5.94 11.24 5.49
N GLU A 51 -6.40 9.99 5.36
CA GLU A 51 -5.55 8.79 5.46
C GLU A 51 -4.50 8.74 4.33
N ILE A 52 -4.95 8.94 3.08
CA ILE A 52 -4.06 8.96 1.91
C ILE A 52 -3.07 10.12 2.01
N SER A 53 -3.54 11.30 2.43
CA SER A 53 -2.69 12.48 2.61
C SER A 53 -1.62 12.25 3.67
N LEU A 54 -1.97 11.60 4.79
CA LEU A 54 -1.01 11.22 5.83
C LEU A 54 0.05 10.26 5.27
N THR A 55 -0.35 9.24 4.52
CA THR A 55 0.59 8.29 3.89
C THR A 55 1.54 9.01 2.94
N ILE A 56 1.03 9.85 2.05
CA ILE A 56 1.86 10.61 1.11
C ILE A 56 2.79 11.56 1.87
N LEU A 57 2.31 12.24 2.92
CA LEU A 57 3.13 13.13 3.75
C LEU A 57 4.30 12.37 4.42
N ILE A 58 4.04 11.16 4.94
CA ILE A 58 5.09 10.30 5.51
C ILE A 58 6.12 9.93 4.44
N VAL A 59 5.67 9.52 3.25
CA VAL A 59 6.57 9.13 2.14
C VAL A 59 7.44 10.30 1.69
N ILE A 60 6.87 11.49 1.48
CA ILE A 60 7.66 12.64 1.03
C ILE A 60 8.65 13.11 2.10
N LEU A 61 8.28 13.05 3.39
CA LEU A 61 9.19 13.40 4.49
C LEU A 61 10.31 12.37 4.64
N LEU A 62 10.01 11.08 4.44
CA LEU A 62 11.01 10.02 4.43
C LEU A 62 12.02 10.25 3.30
N PHE A 63 11.55 10.44 2.07
CA PHE A 63 12.43 10.70 0.92
C PHE A 63 13.22 11.99 1.08
N SER A 64 12.60 13.02 1.66
CA SER A 64 13.27 14.28 1.93
C SER A 64 14.29 14.19 3.07
N SER A 65 14.11 13.26 4.01
CA SER A 65 15.10 12.95 5.04
C SER A 65 16.40 12.43 4.43
N PHE A 66 16.36 11.79 3.26
CA PHE A 66 17.56 11.32 2.54
C PHE A 66 17.94 12.18 1.33
N ASN A 67 17.43 13.42 1.26
CA ASN A 67 17.68 14.36 0.16
C ASN A 67 17.27 13.86 -1.25
N LEU A 68 16.44 12.81 -1.34
CA LEU A 68 15.82 12.35 -2.59
C LEU A 68 14.74 13.31 -3.07
N ILE A 69 14.17 14.08 -2.14
CA ILE A 69 13.25 15.18 -2.38
C ILE A 69 13.72 16.39 -1.57
N LYS A 70 13.64 17.59 -2.14
CA LYS A 70 14.07 18.82 -1.45
C LYS A 70 12.92 19.80 -1.32
N PHE A 71 12.73 20.33 -0.11
CA PHE A 71 11.81 21.43 0.17
C PHE A 71 12.53 22.76 0.42
N SER A 72 13.83 22.70 0.69
CA SER A 72 14.68 23.88 0.76
C SER A 72 15.99 23.67 0.01
N LEU A 73 16.40 24.68 -0.74
CA LEU A 73 17.73 24.79 -1.34
C LEU A 73 18.64 25.78 -0.58
N ALA A 74 18.07 26.60 0.30
CA ALA A 74 18.78 27.67 0.99
C ALA A 74 19.35 27.25 2.35
N PHE A 75 18.74 26.27 3.02
CA PHE A 75 19.15 25.84 4.36
C PHE A 75 19.35 24.32 4.40
N SER A 76 20.61 23.88 4.31
CA SER A 76 21.00 22.46 4.37
C SER A 76 21.70 22.11 5.69
N LEU A 77 20.90 21.86 6.74
CA LEU A 77 21.41 21.20 7.95
C LEU A 77 21.37 19.68 7.74
N ASN A 78 22.49 19.12 7.31
CA ASN A 78 22.63 17.70 7.02
C ASN A 78 23.58 17.01 8.01
N PHE A 79 23.24 15.80 8.44
CA PHE A 79 24.15 14.87 9.12
C PHE A 79 24.45 13.70 8.18
N GLY A 80 25.60 13.77 7.49
CA GLY A 80 25.89 12.88 6.37
C GLY A 80 24.85 13.05 5.25
N VAL A 81 24.18 11.95 4.88
CA VAL A 81 23.12 11.97 3.85
C VAL A 81 21.76 12.42 4.38
N ILE A 82 21.60 12.55 5.71
CA ILE A 82 20.32 12.80 6.35
C ILE A 82 20.08 14.30 6.51
N SER A 83 18.94 14.79 6.01
CA SER A 83 18.45 16.15 6.26
C SER A 83 17.78 16.21 7.63
N ILE A 84 18.45 16.87 8.59
CA ILE A 84 18.04 16.92 10.00
C ILE A 84 16.63 17.54 10.15
N PRO A 85 16.29 18.70 9.52
CA PRO A 85 14.98 19.30 9.69
C PRO A 85 13.85 18.40 9.20
N ASN A 86 14.01 17.78 8.02
CA ASN A 86 12.99 16.90 7.44
C ASN A 86 12.83 15.62 8.28
N PHE A 87 13.95 15.08 8.80
CA PHE A 87 13.92 13.93 9.67
C PHE A 87 13.22 14.22 11.01
N ILE A 88 13.44 15.39 11.60
CA ILE A 88 12.72 15.81 12.82
C ILE A 88 11.22 15.94 12.54
N LEU A 89 10.83 16.56 11.42
CA LEU A 89 9.41 16.66 11.04
C LEU A 89 8.76 15.29 10.86
N LEU A 90 9.48 14.33 10.26
CA LEU A 90 9.04 12.94 10.13
C LEU A 90 8.81 12.30 11.50
N LEU A 91 9.78 12.41 12.42
CA LEU A 91 9.66 11.84 13.77
C LEU A 91 8.48 12.46 14.54
N VAL A 92 8.30 13.78 14.45
CA VAL A 92 7.17 14.47 15.09
C VAL A 92 5.84 13.97 14.52
N LEU A 93 5.74 13.81 13.21
CA LEU A 93 4.53 13.28 12.56
C LEU A 93 4.24 11.86 13.04
N LEU A 94 5.22 10.96 12.96
CA LEU A 94 5.08 9.56 13.38
C LEU A 94 4.72 9.43 14.85
N TYR A 95 5.32 10.25 15.73
CA TYR A 95 5.01 10.24 17.16
C TYR A 95 3.58 10.72 17.43
N ARG A 96 3.17 11.84 16.83
CA ARG A 96 1.83 12.42 17.04
C ARG A 96 0.70 11.60 16.41
N LYS A 97 1.02 10.85 15.35
CA LYS A 97 0.06 10.09 14.55
C LYS A 97 0.25 8.58 14.67
N ARG A 98 0.98 8.13 15.69
CA ARG A 98 1.36 6.72 15.90
C ARG A 98 0.18 5.76 15.71
N ASN A 99 -0.96 6.01 16.36
CA ASN A 99 -2.11 5.11 16.28
C ASN A 99 -2.63 5.00 14.84
N GLN A 100 -2.77 6.14 14.15
CA GLN A 100 -3.24 6.17 12.76
C GLN A 100 -2.26 5.50 11.79
N VAL A 101 -0.95 5.60 12.07
CA VAL A 101 0.08 4.89 11.30
C VAL A 101 0.04 3.38 11.54
N LEU A 102 -0.23 2.94 12.78
CA LEU A 102 -0.42 1.52 13.08
C LEU A 102 -1.67 0.97 12.40
N ASP A 103 -2.79 1.70 12.43
CA ASP A 103 -4.02 1.32 11.73
C ASP A 103 -3.79 1.21 10.21
N LEU A 104 -3.02 2.13 9.61
CA LEU A 104 -2.65 2.07 8.20
C LEU A 104 -1.80 0.85 7.87
N LYS A 105 -0.84 0.51 8.73
CA LYS A 105 -0.04 -0.71 8.59
C LYS A 105 -0.95 -1.93 8.64
N GLU A 106 -1.82 -2.03 9.63
CA GLU A 106 -2.74 -3.17 9.76
C GLU A 106 -3.65 -3.30 8.55
N LYS A 107 -4.22 -2.22 8.04
CA LYS A 107 -5.03 -2.26 6.81
C LYS A 107 -4.26 -2.65 5.55
N TRP A 108 -2.98 -2.28 5.44
CA TRP A 108 -2.15 -2.58 4.25
C TRP A 108 -1.54 -3.98 4.28
N PHE A 109 -1.32 -4.53 5.48
CA PHE A 109 -0.72 -5.85 5.69
C PHE A 109 -1.71 -6.90 6.19
N ALA A 110 -2.97 -6.53 6.42
CA ALA A 110 -4.06 -7.49 6.51
C ALA A 110 -4.15 -8.16 5.14
N GLU A 111 -3.70 -9.41 5.07
CA GLU A 111 -4.14 -10.31 4.02
C GLU A 111 -5.66 -10.33 4.10
N ASP A 112 -6.31 -9.93 3.01
CA ASP A 112 -7.77 -9.97 2.91
C ASP A 112 -8.15 -11.45 2.91
N GLU A 113 -8.40 -12.02 4.09
CA GLU A 113 -8.67 -13.45 4.29
C GLU A 113 -9.82 -13.91 3.37
N GLU A 114 -10.80 -13.02 3.14
CA GLU A 114 -11.87 -13.19 2.15
C GLU A 114 -11.33 -13.29 0.71
N GLU A 115 -10.33 -12.50 0.32
CA GLU A 115 -9.77 -12.56 -1.03
C GLU A 115 -8.96 -13.84 -1.25
N ILE A 116 -8.23 -14.30 -0.21
CA ILE A 116 -7.51 -15.59 -0.25
C ILE A 116 -8.50 -16.76 -0.33
N GLU A 117 -9.59 -16.72 0.44
CA GLU A 117 -10.63 -17.75 0.41
C GLU A 117 -11.37 -17.75 -0.93
N ASN A 118 -11.75 -16.58 -1.43
CA ASN A 118 -12.37 -16.42 -2.74
C ASN A 118 -11.47 -16.92 -3.89
N GLN A 119 -10.15 -16.71 -3.81
CA GLN A 119 -9.21 -17.25 -4.80
C GLN A 119 -9.14 -18.78 -4.75
N LYS A 120 -9.17 -19.38 -3.56
CA LYS A 120 -9.23 -20.85 -3.41
C LYS A 120 -10.53 -21.42 -3.99
N ILE A 121 -11.68 -20.80 -3.67
CA ILE A 121 -12.99 -21.21 -4.19
C ILE A 121 -13.02 -21.15 -5.73
N ARG A 122 -12.55 -20.05 -6.32
CA ARG A 122 -12.48 -19.89 -7.79
C ARG A 122 -11.59 -20.95 -8.46
N LYS A 123 -10.47 -21.30 -7.85
CA LYS A 123 -9.57 -22.36 -8.38
C LYS A 123 -10.25 -23.74 -8.32
N ILE A 124 -10.94 -24.05 -7.22
CA ILE A 124 -11.70 -25.30 -7.08
C ILE A 124 -12.82 -25.36 -8.14
N GLU A 125 -13.55 -24.27 -8.34
CA GLU A 125 -14.63 -24.19 -9.32
C GLU A 125 -14.13 -24.32 -10.77
N PHE A 126 -12.96 -23.75 -11.07
CA PHE A 126 -12.28 -23.94 -12.36
C PHE A 126 -12.00 -25.42 -12.63
N PHE A 127 -11.42 -26.15 -11.66
CA PHE A 127 -11.16 -27.58 -11.81
C PHE A 127 -12.44 -28.42 -11.86
N LYS A 128 -13.48 -28.05 -11.10
CA LYS A 128 -14.80 -28.69 -11.21
C LYS A 128 -15.34 -28.59 -12.62
N ASN A 129 -15.23 -27.42 -13.25
CA ASN A 129 -15.68 -27.24 -14.64
C ASN A 129 -14.87 -28.07 -15.64
N GLN A 130 -13.55 -28.20 -15.44
CA GLN A 130 -12.71 -29.08 -16.27
C GLN A 130 -13.05 -30.57 -16.10
N PHE A 131 -13.36 -30.99 -14.88
CA PHE A 131 -13.56 -32.40 -14.54
C PHE A 131 -15.03 -32.86 -14.61
N LYS A 132 -15.97 -31.93 -14.80
CA LYS A 132 -17.43 -32.20 -14.80
C LYS A 132 -17.84 -33.35 -15.73
N ASN A 133 -17.19 -33.44 -16.89
CA ASN A 133 -17.50 -34.43 -17.93
C ASN A 133 -16.74 -35.76 -17.78
N LEU A 134 -15.84 -35.89 -16.80
CA LEU A 134 -15.10 -37.11 -16.56
C LEU A 134 -15.98 -38.16 -15.86
N SER A 135 -15.86 -39.41 -16.26
CA SER A 135 -16.50 -40.55 -15.56
C SER A 135 -15.89 -40.77 -14.18
N GLU A 136 -16.60 -41.50 -13.31
CA GLU A 136 -16.08 -41.83 -11.96
C GLU A 136 -14.76 -42.59 -12.02
N ALA A 137 -14.61 -43.52 -12.97
CA ALA A 137 -13.35 -44.24 -13.20
C ALA A 137 -12.20 -43.30 -13.59
N GLU A 138 -12.47 -42.28 -14.40
CA GLU A 138 -11.47 -41.29 -14.81
C GLU A 138 -11.11 -40.31 -13.69
N LEU A 139 -12.09 -39.93 -12.85
CA LEU A 139 -11.86 -39.11 -11.66
C LEU A 139 -10.99 -39.86 -10.63
N ASN A 140 -11.30 -41.13 -10.37
CA ASN A 140 -10.51 -41.99 -9.48
C ASN A 140 -9.10 -42.21 -10.02
N ARG A 141 -8.95 -42.40 -11.34
CA ARG A 141 -7.63 -42.48 -11.99
C ARG A 141 -6.84 -41.19 -11.80
N LYS A 142 -7.47 -40.03 -12.03
CA LYS A 142 -6.83 -38.72 -11.81
C LYS A 142 -6.40 -38.49 -10.36
N LEU A 143 -7.18 -38.93 -9.38
CA LEU A 143 -6.81 -38.84 -7.97
C LEU A 143 -5.64 -39.76 -7.59
N SER A 144 -5.49 -40.88 -8.30
CA SER A 144 -4.52 -41.93 -7.98
C SER A 144 -3.19 -41.78 -8.74
N GLU A 145 -3.24 -41.31 -9.98
CA GLU A 145 -2.10 -41.34 -10.91
C GLU A 145 -1.54 -39.94 -11.25
N ASP A 146 -2.36 -38.88 -11.22
CA ASP A 146 -1.91 -37.53 -11.56
C ASP A 146 -1.36 -36.78 -10.34
N LYS A 147 -0.25 -36.04 -10.51
CA LYS A 147 0.18 -35.02 -9.55
C LYS A 147 -0.77 -33.82 -9.60
N LEU A 148 -1.89 -33.93 -8.91
CA LEU A 148 -2.87 -32.86 -8.77
C LEU A 148 -2.50 -31.90 -7.63
N THR A 149 -2.82 -30.61 -7.82
CA THR A 149 -2.81 -29.64 -6.72
C THR A 149 -3.96 -29.93 -5.75
N GLU A 150 -3.89 -29.42 -4.52
CA GLU A 150 -4.92 -29.67 -3.50
C GLU A 150 -6.30 -29.16 -3.94
N GLU A 151 -6.37 -28.05 -4.67
CA GLU A 151 -7.63 -27.53 -5.22
C GLU A 151 -8.23 -28.44 -6.30
N ALA A 152 -7.39 -29.08 -7.12
CA ALA A 152 -7.82 -30.03 -8.14
C ALA A 152 -8.27 -31.36 -7.51
N LYS A 153 -7.62 -31.80 -6.42
CA LYS A 153 -8.07 -32.96 -5.64
C LYS A 153 -9.43 -32.71 -5.01
N ASN A 154 -9.61 -31.55 -4.36
CA ASN A 154 -10.88 -31.16 -3.76
C ASN A 154 -12.01 -31.12 -4.79
N ALA A 155 -11.76 -30.55 -5.98
CA ALA A 155 -12.72 -30.55 -7.07
C ALA A 155 -13.12 -31.96 -7.54
N ALA A 156 -12.15 -32.88 -7.67
CA ALA A 156 -12.42 -34.26 -8.09
C ALA A 156 -13.19 -35.06 -7.03
N ILE A 157 -12.86 -34.91 -5.75
CA ILE A 157 -13.56 -35.55 -4.62
C ILE A 157 -15.02 -35.05 -4.54
N GLU A 158 -15.24 -33.74 -4.66
CA GLU A 158 -16.59 -33.19 -4.63
C GLU A 158 -17.46 -33.70 -5.79
N LEU A 159 -16.89 -33.82 -6.99
CA LEU A 159 -17.60 -34.38 -8.14
C LEU A 159 -17.92 -35.87 -7.99
N LEU A 160 -17.01 -36.67 -7.41
CA LEU A 160 -17.26 -38.08 -7.08
C LEU A 160 -18.40 -38.22 -6.07
N ASN A 161 -18.40 -37.41 -5.01
CA ASN A 161 -19.48 -37.42 -4.01
C ASN A 161 -20.83 -37.07 -4.64
N LEU A 162 -20.89 -36.04 -5.51
CA LEU A 162 -22.13 -35.67 -6.20
C LEU A 162 -22.68 -36.78 -7.11
N LYS A 163 -21.80 -37.50 -7.82
CA LYS A 163 -22.20 -38.59 -8.72
C LYS A 163 -22.69 -39.82 -7.96
N SER A 164 -22.00 -40.18 -6.87
CA SER A 164 -22.43 -41.28 -5.97
C SER A 164 -23.80 -41.06 -5.31
N ILE A 165 -24.22 -39.80 -5.14
CA ILE A 165 -25.54 -39.43 -4.61
C ILE A 165 -26.62 -39.49 -5.69
N THR A 166 -26.27 -39.28 -6.95
CA THR A 166 -27.23 -39.23 -8.08
C THR A 166 -27.57 -40.63 -8.61
N GLU A 167 -26.75 -41.65 -8.34
CA GLU A 167 -26.97 -43.05 -8.75
C GLU A 167 -27.70 -43.91 -7.69
N LYS A 168 -28.21 -43.30 -6.61
CA LYS A 168 -29.12 -43.93 -5.63
C LYS A 168 -30.56 -43.50 -5.86
#